data_AF-A0A5C4R1D2-F1
#
_entry.id   AF-A0A5C4R1D2-F1
#
_cell.length_a   1.000
_cell.length_b   1.000
_cell.length_c   1.000
_cell.angle_alpha   90.00
_cell.angle_beta   90.00
_cell.angle_gamma   90.00
#
_symmetry.space_group_name_H-M   'P 1'
#
loop_
_entity.id
_entity.type
_entity.pdbx_description
1 polymer ?
#
loop_
_entity_poly.entity_id
_entity_poly.type
_entity_poly.pdbx_seq_one_letter_code
_entity_poly.pdbx_strand_id
1 'polypeptide(L)'
;MIALSSGGDIMDARPILVMGICGTGKSTVARGIADRIGGSFIEADLYHDESSVARMRAGLPLTDDMRWGWLDRLAAATRATPHRAVLACSGLSQAHRDRLRAGAGAMDIVFLHGDRDLIAARMAARRDHYMPASLIDSQLAALQPPDPAAEGALWIDVALPPDQIIDRAVAALSDPRLVSTGGETP
;
A
#
# COMPACT_ATOMS: atom_id res chain seq x y z
N MET A 1 -24.03 -35.05 -4.98
CA MET A 1 -23.45 -34.62 -3.70
C MET A 1 -22.17 -33.86 -4.06
N ILE A 2 -22.28 -32.56 -4.31
CA ILE A 2 -21.17 -31.73 -4.80
C ILE A 2 -20.37 -31.31 -3.58
N ALA A 3 -19.10 -31.72 -3.52
CA ALA A 3 -18.18 -31.31 -2.49
C ALA A 3 -17.90 -29.82 -2.61
N LEU A 4 -18.42 -29.04 -1.66
CA LEU A 4 -17.95 -27.71 -1.35
C LEU A 4 -16.64 -27.86 -0.57
N SER A 5 -15.52 -27.65 -1.24
CA SER A 5 -14.17 -27.57 -0.66
C SER A 5 -13.48 -26.42 -1.40
N SER A 6 -12.93 -25.37 -0.77
CA SER A 6 -12.73 -25.07 0.63
C SER A 6 -12.76 -23.54 0.76
N GLY A 7 -13.54 -23.02 1.70
CA GLY A 7 -13.31 -21.67 2.20
C GLY A 7 -12.00 -21.68 2.96
N GLY A 8 -10.89 -21.44 2.27
CA GLY A 8 -9.65 -21.09 2.94
C GLY A 8 -9.90 -19.80 3.70
N ASP A 9 -9.64 -19.81 5.00
CA ASP A 9 -9.98 -18.74 5.95
C ASP A 9 -9.63 -17.36 5.40
N ILE A 10 -10.66 -16.62 4.99
CA ILE A 10 -10.55 -15.18 4.64
C ILE A 10 -10.04 -14.38 5.86
N MET A 11 -10.13 -14.95 7.07
CA MET A 11 -9.69 -14.35 8.33
C MET A 11 -8.17 -14.47 8.59
N ASP A 12 -7.43 -15.33 7.86
CA ASP A 12 -5.97 -15.49 7.99
C ASP A 12 -5.17 -14.86 6.82
N ALA A 13 -5.86 -14.18 5.90
CA ALA A 13 -5.21 -13.57 4.76
C ALA A 13 -4.48 -12.26 5.15
N ARG A 14 -3.16 -12.22 4.90
CA ARG A 14 -2.30 -11.06 5.15
C ARG A 14 -2.86 -9.78 4.50
N PRO A 15 -2.92 -8.64 5.21
CA PRO A 15 -3.23 -7.36 4.60
C PRO A 15 -2.31 -7.04 3.42
N ILE A 16 -2.82 -6.30 2.43
CA ILE A 16 -2.08 -5.87 1.25
C ILE A 16 -1.75 -4.38 1.40
N LEU A 17 -0.47 -4.03 1.37
CA LEU A 17 0.01 -2.66 1.31
C LEU A 17 0.33 -2.27 -0.14
N VAL A 18 -0.48 -1.38 -0.73
CA VAL A 18 -0.16 -0.74 -2.01
C VAL A 18 0.59 0.56 -1.74
N MET A 19 1.89 0.57 -2.04
CA MET A 19 2.79 1.67 -1.73
C MET A 19 3.51 2.27 -2.94
N GLY A 20 4.12 3.43 -2.74
CA GLY A 20 4.78 4.23 -3.77
C GLY A 20 4.61 5.72 -3.53
N ILE A 21 5.37 6.53 -4.25
CA ILE A 21 5.30 8.00 -4.14
C ILE A 21 3.94 8.55 -4.59
N CYS A 22 3.66 9.83 -4.32
CA CYS A 22 2.48 10.52 -4.83
C CYS A 22 2.42 10.42 -6.36
N GLY A 23 1.21 10.37 -6.91
CA GLY A 23 1.01 10.27 -8.36
C GLY A 23 1.12 8.86 -8.96
N THR A 24 1.62 7.85 -8.25
CA THR A 24 1.74 6.46 -8.78
C THR A 24 0.41 5.72 -8.93
N GLY A 25 -0.69 6.25 -8.38
CA GLY A 25 -2.02 5.65 -8.51
C GLY A 25 -2.41 4.65 -7.41
N LYS A 26 -1.74 4.67 -6.25
CA LYS A 26 -2.02 3.79 -5.10
C LYS A 26 -3.50 3.59 -4.79
N SER A 27 -4.27 4.66 -4.60
CA SER A 27 -5.70 4.57 -4.24
C SER A 27 -6.53 3.89 -5.33
N THR A 28 -6.23 4.14 -6.60
CA THR A 28 -6.89 3.47 -7.73
C THR A 28 -6.59 1.97 -7.73
N VAL A 29 -5.32 1.62 -7.61
CA VAL A 29 -4.87 0.21 -7.64
C VAL A 29 -5.36 -0.54 -6.41
N ALA A 30 -5.22 0.03 -5.21
CA ALA A 30 -5.68 -0.57 -3.96
C ALA A 30 -7.19 -0.82 -3.94
N ARG A 31 -7.99 0.15 -4.43
CA ARG A 31 -9.44 -0.04 -4.57
C ARG A 31 -9.77 -1.14 -5.58
N GLY A 32 -9.13 -1.12 -6.75
CA GLY A 32 -9.34 -2.15 -7.77
C GLY A 32 -8.98 -3.56 -7.27
N ILE A 33 -7.86 -3.71 -6.53
CA ILE A 33 -7.49 -4.97 -5.90
C ILE A 33 -8.55 -5.38 -4.87
N ALA A 34 -8.97 -4.48 -3.98
CA ALA A 34 -10.02 -4.76 -2.99
C ALA A 34 -11.31 -5.24 -3.65
N ASP A 35 -11.78 -4.54 -4.68
CA ASP A 35 -13.00 -4.90 -5.41
C ASP A 35 -12.90 -6.29 -6.05
N ARG A 36 -11.74 -6.62 -6.64
CA ARG A 36 -11.49 -7.92 -7.31
C ARG A 36 -11.46 -9.10 -6.34
N ILE A 37 -10.96 -8.89 -5.12
CA ILE A 37 -10.80 -9.96 -4.11
C ILE A 37 -11.92 -9.99 -3.07
N GLY A 38 -12.90 -9.07 -3.15
CA GLY A 38 -13.91 -8.89 -2.10
C GLY A 38 -13.31 -8.40 -0.77
N GLY A 39 -12.20 -7.65 -0.85
CA GLY A 39 -11.47 -7.10 0.29
C GLY A 39 -12.03 -5.76 0.77
N SER A 40 -11.37 -5.18 1.77
CA SER A 40 -11.73 -3.85 2.31
C SER A 40 -10.66 -2.83 1.99
N PHE A 41 -11.03 -1.81 1.21
CA PHE A 41 -10.14 -0.71 0.87
C PHE A 41 -9.97 0.26 2.04
N ILE A 42 -8.71 0.61 2.34
CA ILE A 42 -8.34 1.57 3.37
C ILE A 42 -7.46 2.66 2.75
N GLU A 43 -7.93 3.91 2.77
CA GLU A 43 -7.13 5.08 2.40
C GLU A 43 -6.37 5.56 3.64
N ALA A 44 -5.05 5.37 3.67
CA ALA A 44 -4.26 5.63 4.87
C ALA A 44 -4.24 7.10 5.27
N ASP A 45 -4.32 8.01 4.29
CA ASP A 45 -4.32 9.45 4.54
C ASP A 45 -5.53 9.92 5.38
N LEU A 46 -6.62 9.13 5.42
CA LEU A 46 -7.81 9.41 6.24
C LEU A 46 -7.60 9.12 7.75
N TYR A 47 -6.49 8.47 8.12
CA TYR A 47 -6.18 8.14 9.51
C TYR A 47 -5.23 9.15 10.16
N HIS A 48 -4.83 10.19 9.43
CA HIS A 48 -4.15 11.33 10.04
C HIS A 48 -5.09 12.07 10.99
N ASP A 49 -4.56 12.52 12.12
CA ASP A 49 -5.30 13.44 12.98
C ASP A 49 -5.38 14.83 12.34
N GLU A 50 -6.31 15.64 12.84
CA GLU A 50 -6.56 16.99 12.32
C GLU A 50 -5.29 17.86 12.34
N SER A 51 -4.44 17.69 13.36
CA SER A 51 -3.19 18.45 13.50
C SER A 51 -2.17 18.11 12.38
N SER A 52 -2.07 16.83 12.02
CA SER A 52 -1.24 16.34 10.92
C SER A 52 -1.76 16.85 9.58
N VAL A 53 -3.08 16.77 9.36
CA VAL A 53 -3.72 17.28 8.15
C VAL A 53 -3.49 18.79 8.02
N ALA A 54 -3.65 19.56 9.09
CA ALA A 54 -3.40 21.00 9.08
C ALA A 54 -1.95 21.35 8.73
N ARG A 55 -0.96 20.64 9.29
CA ARG A 55 0.46 20.83 8.94
C ARG A 55 0.74 20.53 7.47
N MET A 56 0.27 19.40 6.96
CA MET A 56 0.47 19.04 5.56
C MET A 56 -0.18 20.05 4.61
N ARG A 57 -1.40 20.52 4.94
CA ARG A 57 -2.07 21.60 4.18
C ARG A 57 -1.29 22.91 4.19
N ALA A 58 -0.58 23.21 5.27
CA ALA A 58 0.32 24.35 5.37
C ALA A 58 1.70 24.12 4.70
N GLY A 59 1.91 22.98 4.02
CA GLY A 59 3.19 22.62 3.42
C GLY A 59 4.29 22.28 4.43
N LEU A 60 3.93 22.09 5.70
CA LEU A 60 4.87 21.74 6.76
C LEU A 60 5.03 20.22 6.85
N PRO A 61 6.26 19.70 6.93
CA PRO A 61 6.47 18.27 7.12
C PRO A 61 5.96 17.80 8.48
N LEU A 62 5.49 16.55 8.52
CA LEU A 62 5.19 15.84 9.76
C LEU A 62 6.50 15.39 10.45
N THR A 63 6.47 15.33 11.78
CA THR A 63 7.52 14.66 12.57
C THR A 63 7.25 13.16 12.63
N ASP A 64 8.24 12.38 13.03
CA ASP A 64 8.07 10.92 13.14
C ASP A 64 7.09 10.55 14.26
N ASP A 65 7.05 11.28 15.37
CA ASP A 65 6.04 11.06 16.42
C ASP A 65 4.60 11.17 15.90
N MET A 66 4.34 12.13 15.00
CA MET A 66 3.04 12.27 14.35
C MET A 66 2.75 11.07 13.42
N ARG A 67 3.79 10.56 12.74
CA ARG A 67 3.67 9.38 11.88
C ARG A 67 3.48 8.10 12.69
N TRP A 68 4.11 7.93 13.84
CA TRP A 68 3.95 6.76 14.70
C TRP A 68 2.50 6.62 15.17
N GLY A 69 1.90 7.70 15.68
CA GLY A 69 0.49 7.69 16.08
C GLY A 69 -0.47 7.41 14.92
N TRP A 70 -0.16 7.93 13.72
CA TRP A 70 -0.91 7.64 12.50
C TRP A 70 -0.82 6.16 12.10
N LEU A 71 0.38 5.57 12.08
CA LEU A 71 0.60 4.16 11.73
C LEU A 71 -0.08 3.22 12.73
N ASP A 72 -0.13 3.58 14.01
CA ASP A 72 -0.83 2.81 15.03
C ASP A 72 -2.34 2.79 14.81
N ARG A 73 -2.94 3.94 14.46
CA ARG A 73 -4.36 4.02 14.09
C ARG A 73 -4.66 3.22 12.83
N LEU A 74 -3.79 3.32 11.83
CA LEU A 74 -3.92 2.57 10.58
C LEU A 74 -3.84 1.06 10.82
N ALA A 75 -2.90 0.61 11.65
CA ALA A 75 -2.77 -0.79 12.03
C ALA A 75 -4.03 -1.30 12.76
N ALA A 76 -4.58 -0.50 13.69
CA ALA A 76 -5.82 -0.86 14.38
C ALA A 76 -7.01 -1.01 13.41
N ALA A 77 -7.16 -0.08 12.47
CA ALA A 77 -8.19 -0.15 11.44
C ALA A 77 -8.02 -1.35 10.50
N THR A 78 -6.77 -1.68 10.17
CA THR A 78 -6.41 -2.86 9.37
C THR A 78 -6.83 -4.16 10.05
N ARG A 79 -6.71 -4.26 11.37
CA ARG A 79 -7.15 -5.44 12.13
C ARG A 79 -8.66 -5.48 12.35
N ALA A 80 -9.32 -4.33 12.37
CA ALA A 80 -10.76 -4.23 12.67
C ALA A 80 -11.65 -4.52 11.45
N THR A 81 -11.07 -4.60 10.24
CA THR A 81 -11.87 -4.82 9.03
C THR A 81 -12.31 -6.30 8.88
N PRO A 82 -13.56 -6.56 8.46
CA PRO A 82 -14.09 -7.93 8.38
C PRO A 82 -13.56 -8.76 7.20
N HIS A 83 -12.96 -8.11 6.21
CA HIS A 83 -12.34 -8.75 5.04
C HIS A 83 -10.87 -8.35 4.93
N ARG A 84 -10.09 -9.10 4.15
CA ARG A 84 -8.68 -8.80 3.86
C ARG A 84 -8.50 -7.32 3.50
N ALA A 85 -7.73 -6.60 4.31
CA ALA A 85 -7.46 -5.19 4.12
C ALA A 85 -6.57 -4.94 2.89
N VAL A 86 -6.88 -3.91 2.11
CA VAL A 86 -6.04 -3.39 1.03
C VAL A 86 -5.81 -1.91 1.25
N LEU A 87 -4.60 -1.55 1.62
CA LEU A 87 -4.22 -0.21 2.02
C LEU A 87 -3.60 0.55 0.85
N ALA A 88 -4.04 1.78 0.61
CA ALA A 88 -3.24 2.77 -0.11
C ALA A 88 -2.46 3.59 0.93
N CYS A 89 -1.13 3.47 0.94
CA CYS A 89 -0.27 4.19 1.88
C CYS A 89 1.08 4.47 1.21
N SER A 90 1.69 5.64 1.45
CA SER A 90 2.97 5.97 0.83
C SER A 90 4.08 4.96 1.17
N GLY A 91 4.13 4.46 2.41
CA GLY A 91 5.00 3.35 2.82
C GLY A 91 6.50 3.59 2.63
N LEU A 92 6.94 4.85 2.54
CA LEU A 92 8.23 5.22 1.95
C LEU A 92 9.43 4.71 2.76
N SER A 93 9.39 4.74 4.09
CA SER A 93 10.49 4.27 4.93
C SER A 93 10.24 2.84 5.40
N GLN A 94 11.32 2.06 5.52
CA GLN A 94 11.30 0.72 6.08
C GLN A 94 10.78 0.74 7.52
N ALA A 95 11.20 1.72 8.33
CA ALA A 95 10.72 1.87 9.70
C ALA A 95 9.20 2.08 9.80
N HIS A 96 8.59 2.82 8.86
CA HIS A 96 7.12 2.96 8.82
C HIS A 96 6.45 1.63 8.46
N ARG A 97 7.01 0.89 7.49
CA ARG A 97 6.48 -0.44 7.11
C ARG A 97 6.61 -1.44 8.26
N ASP A 98 7.73 -1.43 8.98
CA ASP A 98 7.96 -2.30 10.13
C ASP A 98 7.00 -1.98 11.27
N ARG A 99 6.76 -0.69 11.57
CA ARG A 99 5.76 -0.29 12.57
C ARG A 99 4.35 -0.75 12.19
N LEU A 100 3.97 -0.55 10.92
CA LEU A 100 2.67 -0.98 10.43
C LEU A 100 2.52 -2.51 10.50
N ARG A 101 3.56 -3.27 10.10
CA ARG A 101 3.60 -4.74 10.17
C ARG A 101 3.53 -5.25 11.61
N ALA A 102 4.24 -4.60 12.54
CA ALA A 102 4.20 -4.96 13.96
C ALA A 102 2.80 -4.78 14.56
N GLY A 103 2.05 -3.78 14.10
CA GLY A 103 0.66 -3.58 14.52
C GLY A 103 -0.32 -4.49 13.77
N ALA A 104 -0.29 -4.50 12.44
CA ALA A 104 -1.31 -5.11 11.60
C ALA A 104 -1.09 -6.60 11.30
N GLY A 105 0.09 -7.15 11.61
CA GLY A 105 0.50 -8.49 11.22
C GLY A 105 1.35 -8.49 9.94
N ALA A 106 1.79 -9.67 9.51
CA ALA A 106 2.52 -9.83 8.24
C ALA A 106 1.68 -9.30 7.07
N MET A 107 2.32 -8.61 6.13
CA MET A 107 1.65 -7.94 5.01
C MET A 107 2.30 -8.33 3.69
N ASP A 108 1.51 -8.41 2.63
CA ASP A 108 2.01 -8.48 1.26
C ASP A 108 2.15 -7.06 0.71
N ILE A 109 3.20 -6.77 -0.04
CA ILE A 109 3.46 -5.42 -0.54
C ILE A 109 3.31 -5.39 -2.06
N VAL A 110 2.50 -4.45 -2.56
CA VAL A 110 2.49 -4.05 -3.97
C VAL A 110 3.16 -2.69 -4.07
N PHE A 111 4.38 -2.67 -4.57
CA PHE A 111 5.15 -1.44 -4.75
C PHE A 111 5.00 -0.90 -6.17
N LEU A 112 4.31 0.23 -6.28
CA LEU A 112 4.14 0.97 -7.52
C LEU A 112 5.33 1.91 -7.71
N HIS A 113 6.11 1.66 -8.76
CA HIS A 113 7.30 2.43 -9.11
C HIS A 113 7.29 2.83 -10.58
N GLY A 114 8.11 3.79 -10.96
CA GLY A 114 8.33 4.12 -12.37
C GLY A 114 9.07 5.43 -12.53
N ASP A 115 9.18 5.84 -13.79
CA ASP A 115 9.93 7.03 -14.17
C ASP A 115 9.34 8.31 -13.55
N ARG A 116 10.24 9.19 -13.09
CA ARG A 116 9.91 10.44 -12.41
C ARG A 116 9.11 11.38 -13.32
N ASP A 117 9.48 11.49 -14.59
CA ASP A 117 8.84 12.40 -15.54
C ASP A 117 7.48 11.87 -15.98
N LEU A 118 7.32 10.56 -16.11
CA LEU A 118 6.02 9.94 -16.30
C LEU A 118 5.06 10.27 -15.14
N ILE A 119 5.52 10.13 -13.89
CA ILE A 119 4.72 10.44 -12.69
C ILE A 119 4.37 11.92 -12.65
N ALA A 120 5.33 12.80 -12.90
CA ALA A 120 5.13 14.25 -12.95
C ALA A 120 4.10 14.65 -14.03
N ALA A 121 4.20 14.09 -15.23
CA ALA A 121 3.26 14.35 -16.32
C ALA A 121 1.83 13.91 -15.96
N ARG A 122 1.68 12.74 -15.32
CA ARG A 122 0.37 12.25 -14.84
C ARG A 122 -0.23 13.14 -13.75
N MET A 123 0.60 13.65 -12.84
CA MET A 123 0.15 14.56 -11.80
C MET A 123 -0.26 15.91 -12.40
N ALA A 124 0.51 16.46 -13.33
CA ALA A 124 0.20 17.72 -14.01
C ALA A 124 -1.12 17.67 -14.83
N ALA A 125 -1.48 16.50 -15.36
CA ALA A 125 -2.73 16.31 -16.09
C ALA A 125 -3.99 16.31 -15.19
N ARG A 126 -3.85 16.14 -13.86
CA ARG A 126 -4.97 16.14 -12.91
C ARG A 126 -5.32 17.57 -12.52
N ARG A 127 -6.50 18.05 -12.95
CA ARG A 127 -6.91 19.46 -12.80
C ARG A 127 -7.22 19.87 -11.34
N ASP A 128 -7.57 18.93 -10.48
CA ASP A 128 -8.14 19.25 -9.14
C ASP A 128 -7.15 19.11 -7.97
N HIS A 129 -5.92 18.63 -8.21
CA HIS A 129 -4.91 18.47 -7.17
C HIS A 129 -3.51 18.77 -7.72
N TYR A 130 -3.17 20.05 -7.87
CA TYR A 130 -1.80 20.44 -8.15
C TYR A 130 -0.93 20.19 -6.92
N MET A 131 -0.09 19.15 -6.96
CA MET A 131 1.02 19.03 -6.01
C MET A 131 2.30 19.52 -6.67
N PRO A 132 3.14 20.30 -5.95
CA PRO A 132 4.36 20.84 -6.52
C PRO A 132 5.32 19.70 -6.89
N ALA A 133 6.03 19.85 -8.02
CA ALA A 133 7.01 18.86 -8.48
C ALA A 133 8.10 18.55 -7.43
N SER A 134 8.42 19.52 -6.57
CA SER A 134 9.35 19.34 -5.44
C SER A 134 8.90 18.26 -4.45
N LEU A 135 7.60 17.96 -4.35
CA LEU A 135 7.10 16.88 -3.51
C LEU A 135 7.49 15.51 -4.07
N ILE A 136 7.45 15.32 -5.39
CA ILE A 136 7.90 14.09 -6.06
C ILE A 136 9.36 13.83 -5.71
N ASP A 137 10.20 14.84 -5.89
CA ASP A 137 11.64 14.72 -5.66
C ASP A 137 11.94 14.42 -4.18
N SER A 138 11.24 15.07 -3.24
CA SER A 138 11.38 14.79 -1.81
C SER A 138 10.96 13.38 -1.42
N GLN A 139 9.91 12.84 -2.05
CA GLN A 139 9.42 11.49 -1.76
C GLN A 139 10.30 10.41 -2.39
N LEU A 140 10.86 10.67 -3.57
CA LEU A 140 11.88 9.80 -4.17
C LEU A 140 13.14 9.76 -3.29
N ALA A 141 13.57 10.90 -2.74
CA ALA A 141 14.70 10.94 -1.82
C ALA A 141 14.43 10.20 -0.50
N ALA A 142 13.19 10.24 0.00
CA ALA A 142 12.78 9.54 1.22
C ALA A 142 12.43 8.05 1.00
N LEU A 143 12.26 7.62 -0.25
CA LEU A 143 11.86 6.26 -0.60
C LEU A 143 13.00 5.30 -0.32
N GLN A 144 12.73 4.35 0.58
CA GLN A 144 13.50 3.14 0.79
C GLN A 144 12.71 2.00 0.12
N PRO A 145 13.06 1.61 -1.11
CA PRO A 145 12.30 0.60 -1.85
C PRO A 145 12.19 -0.69 -1.04
N PRO A 146 11.01 -1.34 -1.01
CA PRO A 146 10.84 -2.55 -0.23
C PRO A 146 11.57 -3.73 -0.89
N ASP A 147 12.22 -4.56 -0.07
CA ASP A 147 12.93 -5.74 -0.57
C ASP A 147 11.94 -6.82 -1.03
N PRO A 148 12.03 -7.31 -2.28
CA PRO A 148 11.10 -8.34 -2.78
C PRO A 148 11.09 -9.63 -1.96
N ALA A 149 12.24 -10.08 -1.47
CA ALA A 149 12.38 -11.35 -0.77
C ALA A 149 12.09 -11.22 0.73
N ALA A 150 12.68 -10.21 1.38
CA ALA A 150 12.58 -10.04 2.82
C ALA A 150 11.22 -9.45 3.24
N GLU A 151 10.60 -8.62 2.40
CA GLU A 151 9.33 -7.96 2.73
C GLU A 151 8.13 -8.48 1.94
N GLY A 152 8.31 -9.47 1.06
CA GLY A 152 7.24 -10.00 0.21
C GLY A 152 6.71 -8.96 -0.77
N ALA A 153 7.61 -8.18 -1.37
CA ALA A 153 7.25 -7.05 -2.21
C ALA A 153 7.19 -7.39 -3.70
N LEU A 154 6.00 -7.25 -4.28
CA LEU A 154 5.76 -7.27 -5.71
C LEU A 154 5.95 -5.86 -6.30
N TRP A 155 6.96 -5.72 -7.13
CA TRP A 155 7.23 -4.47 -7.84
C TRP A 155 6.44 -4.43 -9.15
N ILE A 156 5.69 -3.36 -9.39
CA ILE A 156 4.92 -3.15 -10.62
C ILE A 156 5.20 -1.74 -11.16
N ASP A 157 5.59 -1.70 -12.44
CA ASP A 157 5.82 -0.45 -13.16
C ASP A 157 4.50 0.26 -13.46
N VAL A 158 4.41 1.54 -13.06
CA VAL A 158 3.26 2.39 -13.30
C VAL A 158 3.07 2.74 -14.79
N ALA A 159 4.04 2.48 -15.67
CA ALA A 159 3.88 2.64 -17.11
C ALA A 159 2.71 1.80 -17.68
N LEU A 160 2.34 0.72 -17.00
CA LEU A 160 1.18 -0.09 -17.34
C LEU A 160 -0.15 0.67 -17.08
N PRO A 161 -1.22 0.37 -17.85
CA PRO A 161 -2.56 0.82 -17.52
C PRO A 161 -3.02 0.30 -16.14
N PRO A 162 -3.81 1.06 -15.37
CA PRO A 162 -4.25 0.67 -14.03
C PRO A 162 -4.85 -0.73 -13.95
N ASP A 163 -5.70 -1.12 -14.91
CA ASP A 163 -6.34 -2.44 -14.93
C ASP A 163 -5.31 -3.57 -15.05
N GLN A 164 -4.24 -3.38 -15.84
CA GLN A 164 -3.17 -4.37 -15.97
C GLN A 164 -2.33 -4.48 -14.69
N ILE A 165 -2.11 -3.36 -13.98
CA ILE A 165 -1.44 -3.37 -12.68
C ILE A 165 -2.29 -4.14 -11.67
N ILE A 166 -3.60 -3.87 -11.62
CA ILE A 166 -4.55 -4.55 -10.72
C ILE A 166 -4.58 -6.05 -11.02
N ASP A 167 -4.75 -6.44 -12.28
CA ASP A 167 -4.83 -7.85 -12.68
C ASP A 167 -3.52 -8.58 -12.34
N ARG A 168 -2.35 -7.96 -12.57
CA ARG A 168 -1.05 -8.53 -12.20
C ARG A 168 -0.87 -8.68 -10.69
N ALA A 169 -1.29 -7.68 -9.92
CA ALA A 169 -1.24 -7.74 -8.46
C ALA A 169 -2.13 -8.87 -7.92
N VAL A 170 -3.39 -8.95 -8.39
CA VAL A 170 -4.33 -9.99 -7.97
C VAL A 170 -3.82 -11.38 -8.34
N ALA A 171 -3.30 -11.56 -9.56
CA ALA A 171 -2.75 -12.85 -10.00
C ALA A 171 -1.59 -13.33 -9.11
N ALA A 172 -0.65 -12.43 -8.79
CA ALA A 172 0.49 -12.76 -7.93
C ALA A 172 0.08 -13.02 -6.47
N LEU A 173 -0.83 -12.20 -5.93
CA LEU A 173 -1.32 -12.33 -4.54
C LEU A 173 -2.24 -13.54 -4.32
N SER A 174 -2.70 -14.17 -5.40
CA SER A 174 -3.50 -15.39 -5.37
C SER A 174 -2.67 -16.67 -5.55
N ASP A 175 -1.37 -16.56 -5.85
CA ASP A 175 -0.51 -17.74 -6.04
C ASP A 175 -0.09 -18.33 -4.68
N PRO A 176 -0.54 -19.54 -4.31
CA PRO A 176 -0.21 -20.16 -3.03
C PRO A 176 1.29 -20.35 -2.80
N ARG A 177 2.09 -20.36 -3.87
CA ARG A 177 3.55 -20.56 -3.81
C ARG A 177 4.32 -19.32 -3.35
N LEU A 178 3.70 -18.13 -3.39
CA LEU A 178 4.29 -16.89 -2.88
C LEU A 178 3.89 -16.61 -1.42
N VAL A 179 2.89 -17.32 -0.90
CA VAL A 179 2.35 -17.15 0.46
C VAL A 179 3.09 -18.01 1.51
N SER A 180 3.87 -19.01 1.08
CA SER A 180 4.59 -19.94 1.97
C SER A 180 6.11 -19.93 1.76
N THR A 181 6.79 -19.00 2.43
CA THR A 181 8.18 -19.20 2.86
C THR A 181 8.29 -18.78 4.32
N GLY A 182 7.70 -19.58 5.20
CA GLY A 182 7.72 -19.36 6.64
C GLY A 182 7.50 -20.67 7.36
N GLY A 183 8.53 -21.50 7.40
CA GLY A 183 8.58 -22.68 8.28
C GLY A 183 8.51 -24.01 7.55
N GLU A 184 9.68 -24.53 7.18
CA GLU A 184 10.12 -25.89 7.51
C GLU A 184 11.57 -26.03 7.04
N THR A 185 12.48 -26.06 8.00
CA THR A 185 13.83 -26.63 7.81
C THR A 185 13.81 -27.99 8.51
N PRO A 186 14.47 -29.00 7.94
CA PRO A 186 14.31 -30.41 8.31
C PRO A 186 14.86 -30.75 9.70
#